data_AF-A0A7S1DSQ8-F1
#
_entry.id   AF-A0A7S1DSQ8-F1
#
_cell.length_a   1.000
_cell.length_b   1.000
_cell.length_c   1.000
_cell.angle_alpha   90.00
_cell.angle_beta   90.00
_cell.angle_gamma   90.00
#
_symmetry.space_group_name_H-M   'P 1'
#
loop_
_entity.id
_entity.type
_entity.pdbx_description
1 polymer ?
#
loop_
_entity_poly.entity_id
_entity_poly.type
_entity_poly.pdbx_seq_one_letter_code
_entity_poly.pdbx_strand_id
1 'polypeptide(L)'
;ARVRDMFEQAKKSAPCIIFIDEIDAVGRHRGAGLGGGNDEREQTLNQMLVEMDGFDTNLGVIVIAATNRPDILDPALLRPGRFDRQVYVTLPDIRGREQILNV
;
A
#
# COMPACT_ATOMS: atom_id res chain seq x y z
N ALA A 1 -13.09 9.49 -4.80
CA ALA A 1 -14.19 8.76 -4.13
C ALA A 1 -13.75 7.38 -3.67
N ARG A 2 -13.33 6.48 -4.58
CA ARG A 2 -13.05 5.06 -4.30
C ARG A 2 -12.18 4.76 -3.06
N VAL A 3 -11.09 5.50 -2.82
CA VAL A 3 -10.19 5.27 -1.66
C VAL A 3 -10.88 5.62 -0.33
N ARG A 4 -11.57 6.77 -0.25
CA ARG A 4 -12.31 7.16 0.95
C ARG A 4 -13.38 6.11 1.29
N ASP A 5 -14.16 5.70 0.30
CA ASP A 5 -15.25 4.73 0.48
C ASP A 5 -14.70 3.39 1.02
N MET A 6 -13.54 2.94 0.51
CA MET A 6 -12.84 1.75 0.99
C MET A 6 -12.46 1.87 2.48
N PHE A 7 -11.87 2.99 2.90
CA PHE A 7 -11.49 3.21 4.30
C PHE A 7 -12.71 3.37 5.22
N GLU A 8 -13.79 4.01 4.76
CA GLU A 8 -15.04 4.10 5.51
C GLU A 8 -15.70 2.73 5.71
N GLN A 9 -15.69 1.88 4.67
CA GLN A 9 -16.21 0.52 4.76
C GLN A 9 -15.38 -0.33 5.73
N ALA A 10 -14.05 -0.19 5.70
CA ALA A 10 -13.15 -0.89 6.62
C ALA A 10 -13.42 -0.47 8.09
N LYS A 11 -13.60 0.84 8.36
CA LYS A 11 -13.96 1.34 9.69
C LYS A 11 -15.26 0.72 10.22
N LYS A 12 -16.27 0.57 9.36
CA LYS A 12 -17.56 -0.06 9.72
C LYS A 12 -17.45 -1.58 9.92
N SER A 13 -16.46 -2.21 9.30
CA SER A 13 -16.26 -3.66 9.30
C SER A 13 -15.14 -4.10 10.26
N ALA A 14 -14.66 -3.19 11.11
CA ALA A 14 -13.58 -3.48 12.03
C ALA A 14 -13.98 -4.61 13.02
N PRO A 15 -13.08 -5.55 13.33
CA PRO A 15 -11.68 -5.61 12.87
C PRO A 15 -11.55 -6.22 11.47
N CYS A 16 -10.74 -5.61 10.60
CA CYS A 16 -10.52 -6.11 9.24
C CYS A 16 -9.13 -5.77 8.69
N ILE A 17 -8.78 -6.42 7.57
CA ILE A 17 -7.55 -6.16 6.84
C ILE A 17 -7.90 -5.54 5.49
N ILE A 18 -7.26 -4.43 5.15
CA ILE A 18 -7.24 -3.88 3.78
C ILE A 18 -5.97 -4.40 3.12
N PHE A 19 -6.12 -5.16 2.04
CA PHE A 19 -4.99 -5.62 1.22
C PHE A 19 -4.95 -4.87 -0.11
N ILE A 20 -3.79 -4.28 -0.42
CA ILE A 20 -3.55 -3.53 -1.66
C ILE A 20 -2.41 -4.21 -2.40
N ASP A 21 -2.73 -4.89 -3.49
CA ASP A 21 -1.71 -5.43 -4.39
C ASP A 21 -1.24 -4.36 -5.39
N GLU A 22 -0.03 -4.53 -5.92
CA GLU A 22 0.59 -3.63 -6.90
C GLU A 22 0.48 -2.15 -6.52
N ILE A 23 0.81 -1.81 -5.27
CA ILE A 23 0.69 -0.42 -4.79
C ILE A 23 1.54 0.57 -5.61
N ASP A 24 2.57 0.11 -6.33
CA ASP A 24 3.35 0.93 -7.27
C ASP A 24 2.56 1.44 -8.48
N ALA A 25 1.39 0.88 -8.77
CA ALA A 25 0.46 1.43 -9.78
C ALA A 25 -0.10 2.80 -9.38
N VAL A 26 -0.27 3.04 -8.07
CA VAL A 26 -0.81 4.28 -7.49
C VAL A 26 0.19 5.07 -6.65
N GLY A 27 1.26 4.43 -6.19
CA GLY A 27 2.21 4.95 -5.21
C GLY A 27 3.53 5.44 -5.79
N ARG A 28 3.64 5.62 -7.11
CA ARG A 28 4.91 5.98 -7.76
C ARG A 28 5.28 7.45 -7.58
N HIS A 29 6.52 7.74 -7.20
CA HIS A 29 7.08 9.09 -7.11
C HIS A 29 7.27 9.70 -8.52
N ARG A 30 6.95 11.00 -8.72
CA ARG A 30 7.28 11.71 -9.98
C ARG A 30 8.59 12.46 -9.91
N GLY A 31 9.37 12.36 -10.98
CA GLY A 31 10.29 13.42 -11.43
C GLY A 31 9.55 14.44 -12.32
N ALA A 32 10.04 15.68 -12.36
CA ALA A 32 9.44 16.89 -12.93
C ALA A 32 9.17 16.89 -14.46
N GLY A 33 8.34 15.95 -14.96
CA GLY A 33 7.93 15.88 -16.37
C GLY A 33 6.58 16.54 -16.62
N LEU A 34 6.59 17.66 -17.35
CA LEU A 34 5.42 18.38 -17.89
C LEU A 34 4.63 17.47 -18.85
N GLY A 35 3.47 16.95 -18.44
CA GLY A 35 2.59 16.15 -19.32
C GLY A 35 1.28 15.73 -18.64
N GLY A 36 0.19 16.42 -18.97
CA GLY A 36 -1.12 16.40 -18.27
C GLY A 36 -2.00 15.16 -18.50
N GLY A 37 -1.52 13.97 -18.14
CA GLY A 37 -2.31 12.73 -18.12
C GLY A 37 -2.26 11.97 -16.79
N ASN A 38 -1.81 12.64 -15.72
CA ASN A 38 -1.22 11.97 -14.55
C ASN A 38 -1.88 12.38 -13.21
N ASP A 39 -2.85 13.31 -13.25
CA ASP A 39 -3.51 13.90 -12.07
C ASP A 39 -4.31 12.89 -11.26
N GLU A 40 -4.97 11.92 -11.91
CA GLU A 40 -5.81 10.95 -11.21
C GLU A 40 -5.00 10.03 -10.27
N ARG A 41 -3.79 9.64 -10.68
CA ARG A 41 -2.91 8.79 -9.86
C ARG A 41 -2.37 9.54 -8.66
N GLU A 42 -1.95 10.78 -8.87
CA GLU A 42 -1.45 11.65 -7.81
C GLU A 42 -2.57 12.02 -6.81
N GLN A 43 -3.77 12.29 -7.31
CA GLN A 43 -4.95 12.49 -6.47
C GLN A 43 -5.28 11.23 -5.67
N THR A 44 -5.16 10.05 -6.26
CA THR A 44 -5.38 8.77 -5.58
C THR A 44 -4.34 8.52 -4.48
N LEU A 45 -3.06 8.79 -4.76
CA LEU A 45 -1.97 8.73 -3.78
C LEU A 45 -2.22 9.68 -2.62
N ASN A 46 -2.48 10.96 -2.90
CA ASN A 46 -2.72 11.97 -1.88
C ASN A 46 -3.94 11.61 -1.01
N GLN A 47 -5.01 11.08 -1.60
CA GLN A 47 -6.17 10.60 -0.83
C GLN A 47 -5.78 9.44 0.10
N MET A 48 -4.97 8.49 -0.39
CA MET A 48 -4.48 7.39 0.45
C MET A 48 -3.66 7.91 1.64
N LEU A 49 -2.77 8.87 1.41
CA LEU A 49 -1.98 9.50 2.48
C LEU A 49 -2.86 10.19 3.53
N VAL A 50 -3.90 10.92 3.10
CA VAL A 50 -4.85 11.60 4.00
C VAL A 50 -5.64 10.59 4.84
N GLU A 51 -6.13 9.50 4.23
CA GLU A 51 -6.89 8.49 4.97
C GLU A 51 -6.00 7.73 5.97
N MET A 52 -4.71 7.52 5.65
CA MET A 52 -3.74 6.91 6.57
C MET A 52 -3.36 7.84 7.73
N ASP A 53 -3.13 9.13 7.48
CA ASP A 53 -2.81 10.12 8.53
C ASP A 53 -4.01 10.37 9.48
N GLY A 54 -5.23 10.27 8.94
CA GLY A 54 -6.47 10.39 9.71
C GLY A 54 -6.90 9.10 10.41
N PHE A 55 -6.10 8.04 10.35
CA PHE A 55 -6.45 6.75 10.93
C PHE A 55 -5.97 6.65 12.37
N ASP A 56 -6.90 6.55 13.31
CA ASP A 56 -6.57 6.21 14.70
C ASP A 56 -6.14 4.74 14.76
N THR A 57 -4.93 4.48 15.26
CA THR A 57 -4.34 3.15 15.45
C THR A 57 -5.23 2.20 16.26
N ASN A 58 -6.22 2.71 17.00
CA ASN A 58 -7.14 1.93 17.83
C ASN A 58 -8.38 1.38 17.11
N LEU A 59 -8.59 1.68 15.83
CA LEU A 59 -9.79 1.24 15.10
C LEU A 59 -9.77 -0.24 14.69
N GLY A 60 -8.70 -1.00 14.96
CA GLY A 60 -8.63 -2.43 14.66
C GLY A 60 -8.60 -2.77 13.15
N VAL A 61 -8.22 -1.82 12.30
CA VAL A 61 -8.02 -2.03 10.86
C VAL A 61 -6.53 -2.06 10.57
N ILE A 62 -6.09 -3.10 9.86
CA ILE A 62 -4.70 -3.27 9.43
C ILE A 62 -4.63 -3.07 7.93
N VAL A 63 -3.68 -2.26 7.45
CA VAL A 63 -3.44 -2.06 6.01
C VAL A 63 -2.17 -2.81 5.63
N ILE A 64 -2.28 -3.69 4.63
CA ILE A 64 -1.16 -4.44 4.05
C ILE A 64 -1.09 -4.08 2.57
N ALA A 65 0.12 -3.78 2.08
CA ALA A 65 0.37 -3.53 0.67
C ALA A 65 1.49 -4.39 0.13
N ALA A 66 1.41 -4.76 -1.14
CA ALA A 66 2.43 -5.52 -1.86
C ALA A 66 2.92 -4.72 -3.08
N THR A 67 4.22 -4.83 -3.37
CA THR A 67 4.83 -4.30 -4.60
C THR A 67 6.06 -5.11 -4.98
N ASN A 68 6.33 -5.18 -6.29
CA ASN A 68 7.58 -5.70 -6.83
C ASN A 68 8.62 -4.59 -7.08
N ARG A 69 8.25 -3.32 -6.89
CA ARG A 69 9.08 -2.15 -7.19
C ARG A 69 9.14 -1.15 -6.03
N PRO A 70 9.70 -1.53 -4.88
CA PRO A 70 9.79 -0.64 -3.72
C PRO A 70 10.65 0.61 -3.98
N ASP A 71 11.57 0.56 -4.96
CA ASP A 71 12.49 1.62 -5.35
C ASP A 71 11.81 2.85 -5.96
N ILE A 72 10.63 2.68 -6.57
CA ILE A 72 9.90 3.78 -7.22
C ILE A 72 8.76 4.34 -6.38
N LEU A 73 8.52 3.78 -5.18
CA LEU A 73 7.45 4.24 -4.31
C LEU A 73 7.74 5.63 -3.78
N ASP A 74 6.68 6.42 -3.62
CA ASP A 74 6.74 7.72 -2.99
C ASP A 74 7.21 7.57 -1.53
N PRO A 75 8.31 8.22 -1.12
CA PRO A 75 8.83 8.12 0.24
C PRO A 75 7.81 8.52 1.31
N ALA A 76 6.79 9.30 0.96
CA ALA A 76 5.72 9.68 1.85
C ALA A 76 4.91 8.46 2.33
N LEU A 77 4.73 7.41 1.51
CA LEU A 77 4.04 6.18 1.90
C LEU A 77 4.79 5.42 3.03
N LEU A 78 6.11 5.53 3.07
CA LEU A 78 6.99 4.79 3.96
C LEU A 78 7.30 5.52 5.28
N ARG A 79 6.65 6.68 5.52
CA ARG A 79 6.85 7.45 6.75
C ARG A 79 6.18 6.77 7.96
N PRO A 80 6.70 6.98 9.18
CA PRO A 80 6.05 6.50 10.41
C PRO A 80 4.57 6.92 10.47
N GLY A 81 3.71 6.00 10.88
CA GLY A 81 2.25 6.19 10.90
C GLY A 81 1.54 5.80 9.60
N ARG A 82 2.28 5.41 8.55
CA ARG A 82 1.73 4.88 7.29
C ARG A 82 2.18 3.43 7.09
N PHE A 83 2.96 3.12 6.05
CA PHE A 83 3.60 1.81 5.92
C PHE A 83 4.91 1.80 6.71
N ASP A 84 4.78 1.73 8.03
CA ASP A 84 5.88 1.76 9.00
C ASP A 84 6.64 0.43 9.10
N ARG A 85 6.00 -0.69 8.73
CA ARG A 85 6.58 -2.04 8.68
C ARG A 85 6.80 -2.50 7.26
N GLN A 86 8.02 -2.94 6.97
CA GLN A 86 8.40 -3.51 5.68
C GLN A 86 8.88 -4.95 5.88
N VAL A 87 8.33 -5.86 5.09
CA VAL A 87 8.68 -7.28 5.09
C VAL A 87 9.15 -7.63 3.69
N TYR A 88 10.41 -8.06 3.57
CA TYR A 88 10.96 -8.49 2.30
C TYR A 88 10.73 -9.98 2.10
N VAL A 89 10.11 -10.33 0.97
CA VAL A 89 9.92 -11.72 0.55
C VAL A 89 10.99 -12.05 -0.49
N THR A 90 12.01 -12.79 -0.07
CA THR A 90 13.06 -13.24 -0.98
C THR A 90 12.63 -14.50 -1.72
N LEU A 91 13.37 -14.84 -2.79
CA LEU A 91 13.19 -16.12 -3.46
C LEU A 91 13.35 -17.28 -2.45
N PRO A 92 12.53 -18.34 -2.56
CA PRO A 92 12.65 -19.49 -1.69
C PRO A 92 13.99 -20.20 -1.94
N ASP A 93 14.59 -20.68 -0.85
CA ASP A 93 15.77 -21.54 -0.87
C ASP A 93 15.39 -22.97 -1.32
N ILE A 94 16.37 -23.87 -1.34
CA ILE A 94 16.15 -25.26 -1.81
C ILE A 94 15.05 -25.93 -0.96
N ARG A 95 15.11 -25.79 0.37
CA ARG A 95 14.12 -26.38 1.28
C ARG A 95 12.74 -25.76 1.09
N GLY A 96 12.67 -24.44 0.94
CA GLY A 96 11.42 -23.72 0.67
C GLY A 96 10.79 -24.14 -0.66
N ARG A 97 11.59 -24.36 -1.70
CA ARG A 97 11.11 -24.88 -2.99
C ARG A 97 10.57 -26.29 -2.87
N GLU A 98 11.26 -27.18 -2.15
CA GLU A 98 10.77 -28.53 -1.86
C GLU A 98 9.43 -28.49 -1.13
N GLN A 99 9.28 -27.61 -0.12
CA GLN A 99 8.02 -27.44 0.61
C GLN A 99 6.88 -26.91 -0.27
N ILE A 100 7.15 -25.96 -1.17
CA ILE A 100 6.17 -25.41 -2.11
C ILE A 100 5.67 -26.46 -3.12
N LEU A 101 6.46 -27.49 -3.43
CA LEU A 101 6.06 -28.54 -4.37
C LEU A 101 5.31 -29.71 -3.71
N ASN A 102 5.43 -29.86 -2.39
CA ASN A 102 4.84 -30.96 -1.63
C ASN A 102 3.45 -30.60 -1.03
N VAL A 103 2.73 -29.64 -1.62
CA VAL A 103 1.39 -29.20 -1.17
C VAL A 103 0.28 -30.15 -1.62
#